data_AF-A0A5J5ILL1-F1
#
_entry.id   AF-A0A5J5ILL1-F1
#
_cell.length_a   1.000
_cell.length_b   1.000
_cell.length_c   1.000
_cell.angle_alpha   90.00
_cell.angle_beta   90.00
_cell.angle_gamma   90.00
#
_symmetry.space_group_name_H-M   'P 1'
#
loop_
_entity.id
_entity.type
_entity.pdbx_description
1 polymer ?
#
loop_
_entity_poly.entity_id
_entity_poly.type
_entity_poly.pdbx_seq_one_letter_code
_entity_poly.pdbx_strand_id
1 'polypeptide(L)'
;MPDLNNIPQPIFIKSAPIAEIVRAFNIAGMPTMPPEQNQFQGKIQAFTPDKPLYMSPLGTPVMQDITFGSVLYTDQNTGRQRTTKPLTLINILFSCSMTKNIVRTSIPGRNGTIKEFVGLDDWQIKINGLIVGGNGHHPADEIIALKNQLIANVPIPVICAYLNNLDINNIVIKDITFEQEAGGYSSQPFTINALSDHDVLLQVL
;
A
#
# COMPACT_ATOMS: atom_id res chain seq x y z
N MET A 1 22.78 8.96 39.62
CA MET A 1 22.61 9.25 38.17
C MET A 1 23.57 10.38 37.81
N PRO A 2 24.36 10.29 36.73
CA PRO A 2 25.28 11.36 36.36
C PRO A 2 24.49 12.57 35.84
N ASP A 3 24.94 13.76 36.19
CA ASP A 3 24.38 15.04 35.72
C ASP A 3 24.60 15.18 34.20
N LEU A 4 23.51 15.06 33.44
CA LEU A 4 23.50 15.16 31.97
C LEU A 4 23.83 16.57 31.46
N ASN A 5 23.97 17.57 32.34
CA ASN A 5 24.23 18.95 31.95
C ASN A 5 25.71 19.28 31.73
N ASN A 6 26.63 18.34 31.97
CA ASN A 6 28.07 18.59 31.85
C ASN A 6 28.77 17.72 30.79
N ILE A 7 28.06 17.40 29.71
CA ILE A 7 28.67 16.82 28.51
C ILE A 7 29.32 17.99 27.73
N PRO A 8 30.64 17.99 27.50
CA PRO A 8 31.26 19.01 26.65
C PRO A 8 30.58 18.98 25.29
N GLN A 9 30.01 20.10 24.88
CA GLN A 9 29.36 20.23 23.59
C GLN A 9 30.34 19.82 22.49
N PRO A 10 29.92 19.04 21.47
CA PRO A 10 30.78 18.76 20.34
C PRO A 10 31.24 20.09 19.74
N ILE A 11 32.55 20.25 19.58
CA ILE A 11 33.11 21.43 18.92
C ILE A 11 32.62 21.40 17.48
N PHE A 12 31.58 22.17 17.18
CA PHE A 12 31.20 22.47 15.81
C PHE A 12 32.31 23.34 15.23
N ILE A 13 33.20 22.74 14.43
CA ILE A 13 34.04 23.50 13.51
C ILE A 13 33.05 24.12 12.52
N LYS A 14 32.58 25.34 12.80
CA LYS A 14 32.01 26.21 11.76
C LYS A 14 33.00 26.13 10.60
N SER A 15 32.53 25.84 9.38
CA SER A 15 33.37 25.85 8.19
C SER A 15 33.95 27.25 8.03
N ALA A 16 35.04 27.53 8.73
CA ALA A 16 35.72 28.79 8.67
C ALA A 16 36.32 28.87 7.27
N PRO A 17 36.13 29.98 6.55
CA PRO A 17 36.78 30.15 5.26
C PRO A 17 38.29 29.92 5.46
N ILE A 18 38.92 29.19 4.56
CA ILE A 18 40.33 28.74 4.66
C ILE A 18 41.28 29.87 5.08
N ALA A 19 40.98 31.11 4.67
CA ALA A 19 41.70 32.33 5.05
C ALA A 19 41.78 32.58 6.56
N GLU A 20 40.76 32.23 7.33
CA GLU A 20 40.68 32.46 8.77
C GLU A 20 41.53 31.43 9.55
N ILE A 21 41.53 30.17 9.10
CA ILE A 21 42.38 29.10 9.65
C ILE A 21 43.86 29.36 9.32
N VAL A 22 44.16 29.81 8.10
CA VAL A 22 45.53 30.15 7.68
C VAL A 22 46.10 31.29 8.52
N ARG A 23 45.28 32.29 8.86
CA ARG A 23 45.67 33.39 9.77
C ARG A 23 45.82 32.94 11.22
N ALA A 24 44.92 32.09 11.72
CA ALA A 24 44.95 31.64 13.11
C ALA A 24 46.14 30.73 13.44
N PHE A 25 46.64 29.95 12.48
CA PHE A 25 47.72 28.98 12.71
C PHE A 25 49.04 29.30 12.00
N ASN A 26 49.15 30.45 11.33
CA ASN A 26 50.34 30.89 10.61
C ASN A 26 50.87 29.88 9.57
N ILE A 27 49.96 29.13 8.92
CA ILE A 27 50.26 28.04 7.97
C ILE A 27 50.27 28.57 6.51
N ALA A 28 50.68 29.83 6.31
CA ALA A 28 50.57 30.53 5.02
C ALA A 28 51.36 29.91 3.86
N GLY A 29 52.25 28.93 4.13
CA GLY A 29 53.14 28.31 3.14
C GLY A 29 52.87 26.83 2.83
N MET A 30 51.86 26.18 3.41
CA MET A 30 51.55 24.79 3.04
C MET A 30 50.58 24.79 1.83
N PRO A 31 50.85 23.98 0.79
CA PRO A 31 49.89 23.79 -0.29
C PRO A 31 48.63 23.14 0.29
N THR A 32 47.54 23.90 0.36
CA THR A 32 46.24 23.35 0.68
C THR A 32 45.70 22.71 -0.59
N MET A 33 45.40 21.42 -0.54
CA MET A 33 44.56 20.83 -1.59
C MET A 33 43.25 21.63 -1.57
N PRO A 34 42.77 22.11 -2.74
CA PRO A 34 41.44 22.69 -2.80
C PRO A 34 40.47 21.65 -2.22
N PRO A 35 39.47 22.06 -1.42
CA PRO A 35 38.48 21.11 -0.95
C PRO A 35 37.95 20.40 -2.19
N GLU A 36 38.24 19.09 -2.31
CA GLU A 36 37.67 18.29 -3.38
C GLU A 36 36.16 18.43 -3.20
N GLN A 37 35.53 19.26 -4.04
CA GLN A 37 34.09 19.42 -4.01
C GLN A 37 33.55 18.03 -4.27
N ASN A 38 32.84 17.49 -3.27
CA ASN A 38 32.24 16.19 -3.39
C ASN A 38 31.42 16.20 -4.68
N GLN A 39 31.85 15.40 -5.65
CA GLN A 39 31.27 15.35 -7.00
C GLN A 39 29.79 14.95 -7.01
N PHE A 40 29.26 14.50 -5.87
CA PHE A 40 27.86 14.16 -5.64
C PHE A 40 27.08 15.24 -4.88
N GLN A 41 27.74 16.27 -4.33
CA GLN A 41 27.09 17.35 -3.60
C GLN A 41 26.17 18.13 -4.56
N GLY A 42 24.87 18.14 -4.26
CA GLY A 42 23.85 18.76 -5.12
C GLY A 42 23.49 17.97 -6.38
N LYS A 43 24.13 16.81 -6.65
CA LYS A 43 23.76 15.91 -7.76
C LYS A 43 22.82 14.78 -7.35
N ILE A 44 22.51 14.67 -6.05
CA ILE A 44 21.44 13.79 -5.57
C ILE A 44 20.14 14.58 -5.72
N GLN A 45 19.29 14.15 -6.64
CA GLN A 45 17.95 14.72 -6.76
C GLN A 45 17.19 14.40 -5.47
N ALA A 46 16.91 15.42 -4.66
CA ALA A 46 16.13 15.25 -3.44
C ALA A 46 14.71 14.88 -3.84
N PHE A 47 14.30 13.63 -3.59
CA PHE A 47 12.91 13.23 -3.75
C PHE A 47 12.08 13.88 -2.64
N THR A 48 10.95 14.50 -2.99
CA THR A 48 9.99 14.98 -2.00
C THR A 48 9.10 13.80 -1.63
N PRO A 49 9.11 13.33 -0.37
CA PRO A 49 8.25 12.23 0.04
C PRO A 49 6.77 12.58 -0.17
N ASP A 50 5.99 11.57 -0.56
CA ASP A 50 4.54 11.71 -0.66
C ASP A 50 3.94 12.04 0.70
N LYS A 51 2.92 12.90 0.69
CA LYS A 51 2.18 13.24 1.91
C LYS A 51 1.23 12.09 2.27
N PRO A 52 1.09 11.74 3.55
CA PRO A 52 0.06 10.78 3.96
C PRO A 52 -1.34 11.38 3.72
N LEU A 53 -2.31 10.50 3.48
CA LEU A 53 -3.72 10.91 3.34
C LEU A 53 -4.23 11.49 4.66
N TYR A 54 -3.97 10.79 5.77
CA TYR A 54 -4.28 11.18 7.15
C TYR A 54 -3.53 10.27 8.15
N MET A 55 -3.70 10.51 9.44
CA MET A 55 -3.15 9.67 10.51
C MET A 55 -4.20 8.66 11.00
N SER A 56 -3.78 7.41 11.21
CA SER A 56 -4.64 6.35 11.73
C SER A 56 -4.90 6.52 13.23
N PRO A 57 -5.90 5.81 13.80
CA PRO A 57 -6.11 5.74 15.25
C PRO A 57 -4.90 5.18 16.04
N LEU A 58 -3.99 4.47 15.37
CA LEU A 58 -2.74 3.97 15.94
C LEU A 58 -1.59 4.97 15.86
N GLY A 59 -1.82 6.19 15.35
CA GLY A 59 -0.79 7.21 15.17
C GLY A 59 0.15 6.94 14.00
N THR A 60 -0.17 5.98 13.14
CA THR A 60 0.60 5.68 11.93
C THR A 60 0.08 6.47 10.72
N PRO A 61 0.96 6.96 9.82
CA PRO A 61 0.52 7.61 8.60
C PRO A 61 -0.18 6.60 7.67
N VAL A 62 -1.40 6.93 7.24
CA VAL A 62 -2.13 6.16 6.23
C VAL A 62 -1.74 6.67 4.86
N MET A 63 -1.01 5.83 4.12
CA MET A 63 -0.62 6.14 2.74
C MET A 63 -1.68 5.69 1.73
N GLN A 64 -2.44 4.64 2.07
CA GLN A 64 -3.44 4.03 1.21
C GLN A 64 -4.59 3.51 2.06
N ASP A 65 -5.81 3.71 1.58
CA ASP A 65 -7.03 3.13 2.11
C ASP A 65 -7.85 2.51 0.98
N ILE A 66 -8.87 1.76 1.35
CA ILE A 66 -9.89 1.28 0.42
C ILE A 66 -11.25 1.63 0.95
N THR A 67 -12.08 2.20 0.08
CA THR A 67 -13.50 2.40 0.36
C THR A 67 -14.32 1.49 -0.54
N PHE A 68 -15.07 0.58 0.07
CA PHE A 68 -16.09 -0.20 -0.61
C PHE A 68 -17.36 0.64 -0.75
N GLY A 69 -17.88 0.78 -1.96
CA GLY A 69 -19.12 1.50 -2.21
C GLY A 69 -20.36 0.71 -1.78
N SER A 70 -21.49 1.39 -1.74
CA SER A 70 -22.79 0.77 -1.44
C SER A 70 -23.28 -0.05 -2.63
N VAL A 71 -23.74 -1.28 -2.38
CA VAL A 71 -24.35 -2.14 -3.39
C VAL A 71 -25.71 -2.64 -2.94
N LEU A 72 -26.62 -2.77 -3.90
CA LEU A 72 -27.91 -3.43 -3.72
C LEU A 72 -27.76 -4.87 -4.19
N TYR A 73 -28.05 -5.83 -3.31
CA TYR A 73 -27.98 -7.25 -3.65
C TYR A 73 -29.18 -8.01 -3.07
N THR A 74 -29.51 -9.14 -3.69
CA THR A 74 -30.55 -10.03 -3.16
C THR A 74 -29.88 -11.10 -2.30
N ASP A 75 -30.25 -11.15 -1.03
CA ASP A 75 -29.78 -12.19 -0.11
C ASP A 75 -30.40 -13.53 -0.51
N GLN A 76 -29.55 -14.50 -0.90
CA GLN A 76 -30.01 -15.80 -1.39
C GLN A 76 -30.74 -16.63 -0.34
N ASN A 77 -30.50 -16.38 0.95
CA ASN A 77 -31.17 -17.12 2.03
C ASN A 77 -32.56 -16.57 2.32
N THR A 78 -32.76 -15.26 2.16
CA THR A 78 -34.02 -14.59 2.55
C THR A 78 -34.84 -14.09 1.37
N GLY A 79 -34.27 -14.08 0.16
CA GLY A 79 -34.87 -13.54 -1.06
C GLY A 79 -35.13 -12.03 -1.02
N ARG A 80 -34.65 -11.33 0.02
CA ARG A 80 -34.87 -9.89 0.21
C ARG A 80 -33.72 -9.09 -0.37
N GLN A 81 -34.05 -7.95 -0.95
CA GLN A 81 -33.05 -6.97 -1.34
C GLN A 81 -32.47 -6.30 -0.09
N ARG A 82 -31.15 -6.22 -0.04
CA ARG A 82 -30.40 -5.54 1.01
C ARG A 82 -29.45 -4.54 0.36
N THR A 83 -29.31 -3.40 1.00
CA THR A 83 -28.33 -2.38 0.62
C THR A 83 -27.21 -2.39 1.62
N THR A 84 -25.98 -2.55 1.15
CA THR A 84 -24.81 -2.47 2.01
C THR A 84 -24.45 -1.02 2.30
N LYS A 85 -23.78 -0.76 3.41
CA LYS A 85 -23.29 0.58 3.76
C LYS A 85 -21.86 0.74 3.26
N PRO A 86 -21.47 1.93 2.77
CA PRO A 86 -20.09 2.16 2.39
C PRO A 86 -19.17 1.95 3.60
N LEU A 87 -18.02 1.31 3.36
CA LEU A 87 -17.08 0.93 4.40
C LEU A 87 -15.66 1.27 3.94
N THR A 88 -14.91 1.97 4.79
CA THR A 88 -13.52 2.33 4.53
C THR A 88 -12.58 1.56 5.47
N LEU A 89 -11.54 0.95 4.91
CA LEU A 89 -10.49 0.26 5.65
C LEU A 89 -9.15 0.95 5.40
N ILE A 90 -8.40 1.19 6.48
CA ILE A 90 -7.23 2.08 6.49
C ILE A 90 -5.90 1.34 6.72
N ASN A 91 -5.93 0.24 7.48
CA ASN A 91 -4.75 -0.56 7.77
C ASN A 91 -4.75 -1.78 6.86
N ILE A 92 -4.39 -1.58 5.60
CA ILE A 92 -4.44 -2.62 4.58
C ILE A 92 -3.15 -2.68 3.76
N LEU A 93 -2.88 -3.86 3.22
CA LEU A 93 -1.82 -4.16 2.27
C LEU A 93 -2.40 -4.96 1.11
N PHE A 94 -2.08 -4.51 -0.10
CA PHE A 94 -2.49 -5.17 -1.33
C PHE A 94 -1.40 -6.06 -1.88
N SER A 95 -1.81 -7.19 -2.46
CA SER A 95 -1.03 -7.97 -3.39
C SER A 95 -1.90 -8.23 -4.62
N CYS A 96 -1.50 -7.69 -5.77
CA CYS A 96 -2.22 -7.85 -7.03
C CYS A 96 -1.37 -8.66 -8.01
N SER A 97 -1.98 -9.65 -8.66
CA SER A 97 -1.31 -10.48 -9.66
C SER A 97 -2.25 -10.79 -10.82
N MET A 98 -1.74 -10.70 -12.04
CA MET A 98 -2.49 -11.04 -13.26
C MET A 98 -1.77 -12.14 -14.03
N THR A 99 -2.51 -13.16 -14.43
CA THR A 99 -2.02 -14.21 -15.32
C THR A 99 -2.39 -13.89 -16.76
N LYS A 100 -1.57 -14.29 -17.73
CA LYS A 100 -1.95 -14.24 -19.14
C LYS A 100 -2.41 -15.62 -19.59
N ASN A 101 -3.56 -15.68 -20.24
CA ASN A 101 -3.99 -16.89 -20.92
C ASN A 101 -3.31 -16.96 -22.30
N ILE A 102 -2.47 -17.97 -22.51
CA ILE A 102 -1.65 -18.07 -23.72
C ILE A 102 -1.83 -19.46 -24.35
N VAL A 103 -2.49 -19.49 -25.51
CA VAL A 103 -2.66 -20.70 -26.33
C VAL A 103 -1.43 -20.87 -27.22
N ARG A 104 -0.84 -22.08 -27.21
CA ARG A 104 0.44 -22.36 -27.87
C ARG A 104 0.38 -23.66 -28.66
N THR A 105 0.90 -23.62 -29.87
CA THR A 105 1.09 -24.81 -30.71
C THR A 105 2.58 -25.10 -30.88
N SER A 106 2.96 -26.36 -30.63
CA SER A 106 4.32 -26.86 -30.85
C SER A 106 4.42 -27.48 -32.24
N ILE A 107 5.44 -27.10 -33.00
CA ILE A 107 5.70 -27.65 -34.34
C ILE A 107 6.98 -28.50 -34.27
N PRO A 108 6.93 -29.80 -34.63
CA PRO A 108 8.11 -30.64 -34.67
C PRO A 108 9.19 -30.08 -35.61
N GLY A 109 10.47 -30.17 -35.21
CA GLY A 109 11.59 -29.69 -36.02
C GLY A 109 11.84 -28.18 -35.92
N ARG A 110 11.10 -27.45 -35.09
CA ARG A 110 11.32 -26.04 -34.81
C ARG A 110 11.59 -25.81 -33.32
N ASN A 111 12.52 -24.90 -33.03
CA ASN A 111 12.73 -24.43 -31.65
C ASN A 111 11.61 -23.46 -31.23
N GLY A 112 10.95 -23.77 -30.12
CA GLY A 112 9.90 -22.94 -29.53
C GLY A 112 8.48 -23.29 -29.98
N THR A 113 7.51 -22.52 -29.51
CA THR A 113 6.07 -22.69 -29.80
C THR A 113 5.49 -21.40 -30.38
N ILE A 114 4.56 -21.55 -31.34
CA ILE A 114 3.77 -20.42 -31.85
C ILE A 114 2.74 -20.04 -30.79
N LYS A 115 2.59 -18.74 -30.53
CA LYS A 115 1.52 -18.20 -29.69
C LYS A 115 0.38 -17.82 -30.60
N GLU A 116 -0.75 -18.49 -30.47
CA GLU A 116 -1.90 -18.27 -31.34
C GLU A 116 -2.84 -17.22 -30.73
N PHE A 117 -2.97 -17.27 -29.41
CA PHE A 117 -3.78 -16.33 -28.65
C PHE A 117 -3.04 -15.93 -27.37
N VAL A 118 -3.10 -14.64 -27.03
CA VAL A 118 -2.59 -14.07 -25.79
C VAL A 118 -3.68 -13.15 -25.24
N GLY A 119 -4.41 -13.65 -24.25
CA GLY A 119 -5.40 -12.91 -23.49
C GLY A 119 -4.89 -12.50 -22.12
N LEU A 120 -5.46 -11.44 -21.56
CA LEU A 120 -5.33 -11.12 -20.15
C LEU A 120 -6.41 -11.90 -19.38
N ASP A 121 -6.03 -12.43 -18.22
CA ASP A 121 -6.98 -12.95 -17.23
C ASP A 121 -7.33 -11.85 -16.23
N ASP A 122 -8.28 -12.10 -15.36
CA ASP A 122 -8.66 -11.14 -14.32
C ASP A 122 -7.52 -10.92 -13.32
N TRP A 123 -7.45 -9.71 -12.74
CA TRP A 123 -6.54 -9.44 -11.64
C TRP A 123 -6.99 -10.22 -10.41
N GLN A 124 -6.08 -11.01 -9.84
CA GLN A 124 -6.24 -11.61 -8.53
C GLN A 124 -5.74 -10.61 -7.50
N ILE A 125 -6.62 -10.22 -6.58
CA ILE A 125 -6.38 -9.18 -5.59
C ILE A 125 -6.46 -9.82 -4.21
N LYS A 126 -5.40 -9.72 -3.43
CA LYS A 126 -5.35 -10.12 -2.04
C LYS A 126 -5.19 -8.88 -1.17
N ILE A 127 -6.12 -8.69 -0.24
CA ILE A 127 -6.15 -7.58 0.70
C ILE A 127 -5.93 -8.17 2.09
N ASN A 128 -4.81 -7.85 2.72
CA ASN A 128 -4.55 -8.19 4.12
C ASN A 128 -4.69 -6.93 4.94
N GLY A 129 -5.37 -7.01 6.09
CA GLY A 129 -5.51 -5.83 6.92
C GLY A 129 -5.85 -6.13 8.36
N LEU A 130 -5.95 -5.05 9.13
CA LEU A 130 -6.22 -5.08 10.56
C LEU A 130 -7.36 -4.12 10.89
N ILE A 131 -8.46 -4.66 11.41
CA ILE A 131 -9.48 -3.85 12.07
C ILE A 131 -9.00 -3.60 13.49
N VAL A 132 -9.03 -2.34 13.92
CA VAL A 132 -8.54 -1.94 15.24
C VAL A 132 -9.68 -1.30 16.02
N GLY A 133 -9.97 -1.86 17.19
CA GLY A 133 -10.90 -1.29 18.15
C GLY A 133 -10.22 -0.36 19.15
N GLY A 134 -10.99 0.21 20.06
CA GLY A 134 -10.45 0.93 21.21
C GLY A 134 -9.59 0.01 22.11
N ASN A 135 -8.73 0.59 22.94
CA ASN A 135 -7.87 -0.19 23.83
C ASN A 135 -8.71 -1.09 24.76
N GLY A 136 -8.50 -2.41 24.68
CA GLY A 136 -9.26 -3.41 25.42
C GLY A 136 -10.66 -3.69 24.86
N HIS A 137 -11.01 -3.15 23.69
CA HIS A 137 -12.33 -3.29 23.08
C HIS A 137 -12.25 -4.06 21.76
N HIS A 138 -13.00 -5.16 21.69
CA HIS A 138 -13.10 -5.95 20.48
C HIS A 138 -13.98 -5.25 19.44
N PRO A 139 -13.50 -5.02 18.19
CA PRO A 139 -14.23 -4.27 17.16
C PRO A 139 -15.33 -5.12 16.50
N ALA A 140 -16.32 -5.55 17.28
CA ALA A 140 -17.38 -6.46 16.81
C ALA A 140 -18.24 -5.82 15.70
N ASP A 141 -18.57 -4.54 15.85
CA ASP A 141 -19.45 -3.83 14.93
C ASP A 141 -18.80 -3.64 13.56
N GLU A 142 -17.50 -3.32 13.54
CA GLU A 142 -16.70 -3.19 12.33
C GLU A 142 -16.54 -4.52 11.60
N ILE A 143 -16.33 -5.62 12.35
CA ILE A 143 -16.26 -6.97 11.78
C ILE A 143 -17.61 -7.35 11.15
N ILE A 144 -18.72 -7.06 11.82
CA ILE A 144 -20.07 -7.33 11.31
C ILE A 144 -20.34 -6.48 10.05
N ALA A 145 -19.95 -5.20 10.07
CA ALA A 145 -20.08 -4.31 8.92
C ALA A 145 -19.29 -4.84 7.71
N LEU A 146 -18.04 -5.24 7.92
CA LEU A 146 -17.19 -5.82 6.88
C LEU A 146 -17.78 -7.12 6.33
N LYS A 147 -18.21 -8.02 7.22
CA LYS A 147 -18.88 -9.26 6.84
C LYS A 147 -20.11 -8.98 5.97
N ASN A 148 -20.97 -8.06 6.40
CA ASN A 148 -22.20 -7.74 5.67
C ASN A 148 -21.93 -7.12 4.29
N GLN A 149 -20.88 -6.31 4.16
CA GLN A 149 -20.44 -5.75 2.88
C GLN A 149 -19.96 -6.85 1.92
N LEU A 150 -19.18 -7.80 2.42
CA LEU A 150 -18.49 -8.80 1.59
C LEU A 150 -19.31 -10.06 1.27
N ILE A 151 -20.46 -10.25 1.95
CA ILE A 151 -21.43 -11.31 1.61
C ILE A 151 -22.23 -10.97 0.34
N ALA A 152 -22.17 -9.73 -0.14
CA ALA A 152 -22.88 -9.33 -1.34
C ALA A 152 -22.33 -10.08 -2.57
N ASN A 153 -23.15 -10.94 -3.18
CA ASN A 153 -22.80 -11.73 -4.39
C ASN A 153 -22.89 -10.88 -5.67
N VAL A 154 -22.40 -9.64 -5.63
CA VAL A 154 -22.41 -8.69 -6.74
C VAL A 154 -21.06 -7.97 -6.80
N PRO A 155 -20.66 -7.46 -7.98
CA PRO A 155 -19.47 -6.61 -8.08
C PRO A 155 -19.58 -5.41 -7.15
N ILE A 156 -18.53 -5.19 -6.35
CA ILE A 156 -18.46 -4.09 -5.39
C ILE A 156 -17.56 -3.01 -5.99
N PRO A 157 -18.06 -1.77 -6.16
CA PRO A 157 -17.22 -0.67 -6.57
C PRO A 157 -16.25 -0.32 -5.45
N VAL A 158 -14.99 -0.14 -5.79
CA VAL A 158 -13.92 0.19 -4.85
C VAL A 158 -13.23 1.48 -5.23
N ILE A 159 -12.89 2.27 -4.21
CA ILE A 159 -12.12 3.50 -4.38
C ILE A 159 -10.81 3.29 -3.63
N CYS A 160 -9.72 3.19 -4.38
CA CYS A 160 -8.36 3.09 -3.84
C CYS A 160 -7.36 3.61 -4.87
N ALA A 161 -6.48 4.53 -4.46
CA ALA A 161 -5.46 5.08 -5.37
C ALA A 161 -4.55 3.99 -5.97
N TYR A 162 -4.23 2.94 -5.21
CA TYR A 162 -3.39 1.84 -5.67
C TYR A 162 -4.08 0.99 -6.74
N LEU A 163 -5.33 0.59 -6.51
CA LEU A 163 -6.11 -0.22 -7.46
C LEU A 163 -6.47 0.57 -8.72
N ASN A 164 -6.74 1.87 -8.58
CA ASN A 164 -7.00 2.76 -9.72
C ASN A 164 -5.80 2.83 -10.68
N ASN A 165 -4.56 2.75 -10.18
CA ASN A 165 -3.37 2.70 -11.05
C ASN A 165 -3.25 1.40 -11.86
N LEU A 166 -4.03 0.37 -11.51
CA LEU A 166 -4.13 -0.90 -12.22
C LEU A 166 -5.43 -0.98 -13.07
N ASP A 167 -6.16 0.13 -13.18
CA ASP A 167 -7.48 0.23 -13.83
C ASP A 167 -8.55 -0.68 -13.20
N ILE A 168 -8.45 -0.95 -11.90
CA ILE A 168 -9.39 -1.80 -11.15
C ILE A 168 -10.35 -0.92 -10.34
N ASN A 169 -11.60 -0.87 -10.79
CA ASN A 169 -12.65 -0.04 -10.17
C ASN A 169 -13.75 -0.87 -9.50
N ASN A 170 -13.97 -2.10 -9.96
CA ASN A 170 -14.93 -3.03 -9.40
C ASN A 170 -14.22 -4.34 -9.06
N ILE A 171 -14.61 -4.96 -7.94
CA ILE A 171 -14.09 -6.26 -7.54
C ILE A 171 -15.20 -7.21 -7.12
N VAL A 172 -14.99 -8.50 -7.34
CA VAL A 172 -15.86 -9.58 -6.85
C VAL A 172 -15.11 -10.37 -5.79
N ILE A 173 -15.73 -10.53 -4.63
CA ILE A 173 -15.12 -11.24 -3.50
C ILE A 173 -15.18 -12.75 -3.73
N LYS A 174 -14.04 -13.43 -3.56
CA LYS A 174 -13.95 -14.89 -3.64
C LYS A 174 -14.07 -15.52 -2.26
N ASP A 175 -13.29 -15.02 -1.32
CA ASP A 175 -13.22 -15.55 0.03
C ASP A 175 -12.69 -14.53 1.02
N ILE A 176 -13.00 -14.78 2.29
CA ILE A 176 -12.63 -13.96 3.43
C ILE A 176 -12.21 -14.85 4.59
N THR A 177 -11.12 -14.49 5.24
CA THR A 177 -10.58 -15.17 6.41
C THR A 177 -10.40 -14.17 7.54
N PHE A 178 -10.89 -14.52 8.73
CA PHE A 178 -10.64 -13.80 9.97
C PHE A 178 -9.77 -14.67 10.88
N GLU A 179 -8.59 -14.19 11.24
CA GLU A 179 -7.65 -14.92 12.10
C GLU A 179 -7.65 -14.27 13.49
N GLN A 180 -7.55 -15.06 14.56
CA GLN A 180 -7.40 -14.49 15.90
C GLN A 180 -5.97 -14.68 16.38
N GLU A 181 -5.40 -13.61 16.96
CA GLU A 181 -4.07 -13.64 17.53
C GLU A 181 -4.15 -13.65 19.07
N ALA A 182 -3.34 -14.50 19.70
CA ALA A 182 -3.27 -14.56 21.15
C ALA A 182 -2.75 -13.23 21.72
N GLY A 183 -3.52 -12.64 22.64
CA GLY A 183 -3.21 -11.32 23.21
C GLY A 183 -3.67 -10.12 22.37
N GLY A 184 -4.20 -10.34 21.17
CA GLY A 184 -4.68 -9.31 20.25
C GLY A 184 -6.17 -8.97 20.39
N TYR A 185 -6.72 -8.84 21.61
CA TYR A 185 -8.17 -8.68 21.78
C TYR A 185 -8.77 -7.44 21.10
N SER A 186 -7.99 -6.36 21.01
CA SER A 186 -8.43 -5.07 20.46
C SER A 186 -8.25 -4.97 18.94
N SER A 187 -7.88 -6.06 18.29
CA SER A 187 -7.54 -6.07 16.87
C SER A 187 -7.98 -7.35 16.19
N GLN A 188 -8.52 -7.24 14.99
CA GLN A 188 -8.97 -8.38 14.20
C GLN A 188 -8.28 -8.35 12.84
N PRO A 189 -7.28 -9.22 12.60
CA PRO A 189 -6.71 -9.36 11.27
C PRO A 189 -7.70 -10.05 10.34
N PHE A 190 -7.64 -9.66 9.07
CA PHE A 190 -8.45 -10.24 8.02
C PHE A 190 -7.66 -10.37 6.73
N THR A 191 -8.05 -11.35 5.93
CA THR A 191 -7.58 -11.54 4.56
C THR A 191 -8.79 -11.64 3.66
N ILE A 192 -8.80 -10.88 2.56
CA ILE A 192 -9.83 -10.94 1.52
C ILE A 192 -9.14 -11.29 0.22
N ASN A 193 -9.66 -12.28 -0.49
CA ASN A 193 -9.27 -12.56 -1.86
C ASN A 193 -10.42 -12.18 -2.80
N ALA A 194 -10.10 -11.46 -3.86
CA ALA A 194 -11.04 -10.93 -4.83
C ALA A 194 -10.50 -11.02 -6.26
N LEU A 195 -11.39 -10.86 -7.23
CA LEU A 195 -11.05 -10.69 -8.65
C LEU A 195 -11.46 -9.29 -9.09
N SER A 196 -10.70 -8.69 -10.01
CA SER A 196 -11.17 -7.51 -10.73
C SER A 196 -12.38 -7.88 -11.59
N ASP A 197 -13.33 -6.98 -11.69
CA ASP A 197 -14.43 -7.09 -12.63
C ASP A 197 -14.50 -5.82 -13.49
N HIS A 198 -14.94 -5.98 -14.73
CA HIS A 198 -15.16 -4.87 -15.65
C HIS A 198 -16.60 -4.92 -16.10
N ASP A 199 -17.26 -3.77 -16.17
CA ASP A 199 -18.63 -3.71 -16.67
C ASP A 199 -18.66 -4.14 -18.14
N VAL A 200 -19.13 -5.36 -18.41
CA VAL A 200 -19.31 -5.84 -19.78
C VAL A 200 -20.72 -5.49 -20.23
N LEU A 201 -20.82 -4.59 -21.22
CA LEU A 201 -22.04 -4.43 -21.99
C LEU A 201 -22.21 -5.64 -22.91
N LEU A 202 -23.12 -6.55 -22.55
CA LEU A 202 -23.54 -7.64 -23.43
C LEU A 202 -24.25 -7.05 -24.67
N GLN A 203 -23.54 -6.93 -25.79
CA GLN A 203 -24.17 -6.78 -27.10
C GLN A 203 -24.63 -8.15 -27.57
N VAL A 204 -25.94 -8.40 -27.51
CA VAL A 204 -26.55 -9.53 -28.21
C VAL A 204 -26.60 -9.14 -29.69
N LEU A 205 -25.81 -9.83 -30.52
CA LEU A 205 -25.81 -9.72 -32.00
C LEU A 205 -26.92 -10.59 -32.60
#